data_AF-A0A1G1KRL4-F1
#
_entry.id   AF-A0A1G1KRL4-F1
#
_cell.length_a   1.000
_cell.length_b   1.000
_cell.length_c   1.000
_cell.angle_alpha   90.00
_cell.angle_beta   90.00
_cell.angle_gamma   90.00
#
_symmetry.space_group_name_H-M   'P 1'
#
loop_
_entity.id
_entity.type
_entity.pdbx_description
1 polymer ?
#
loop_
_entity_poly.entity_id
_entity_poly.type
_entity_poly.pdbx_seq_one_letter_code
_entity_poly.pdbx_strand_id
1 'polypeptide(L)'
;MKRLATLFFVMSLMFSSLPMNVCYAAEYQENVLDKIVDSFATMGKKGLEKDQILAQRKADRVKRYAEQEAKRIQKEAGKAGKDMKKKLGF
;
A
#
# COMPACT_ATOMS: atom_id res chain seq x y z
N MET A 1 34.18 -17.73 -2.23
CA MET A 1 33.89 -16.33 -2.65
C MET A 1 32.79 -16.23 -3.72
N LYS A 2 32.83 -17.00 -4.81
CA LYS A 2 31.82 -16.91 -5.89
C LYS A 2 30.36 -17.12 -5.43
N ARG A 3 30.11 -18.08 -4.54
CA ARG A 3 28.76 -18.39 -4.00
C ARG A 3 28.19 -17.31 -3.08
N LEU A 4 29.05 -16.61 -2.34
CA LEU A 4 28.66 -15.47 -1.49
C LEU A 4 28.24 -14.27 -2.34
N ALA A 5 28.97 -14.01 -3.44
CA ALA A 5 28.63 -12.96 -4.38
C ALA A 5 27.29 -13.22 -5.09
N THR A 6 26.99 -14.47 -5.45
CA THR A 6 25.69 -14.83 -6.05
C THR A 6 24.54 -14.63 -5.06
N LEU A 7 24.76 -14.98 -3.79
CA LEU A 7 23.77 -14.78 -2.72
C LEU A 7 23.47 -13.30 -2.48
N PHE A 8 24.52 -12.47 -2.49
CA PHE A 8 24.38 -11.01 -2.36
C PHE A 8 23.65 -10.39 -3.56
N PHE A 9 23.94 -10.88 -4.77
CA PHE A 9 23.28 -10.43 -5.99
C PHE A 9 21.78 -10.78 -6.02
N VAL A 10 21.43 -12.00 -5.59
CA VAL A 10 20.02 -12.42 -5.49
C VAL A 10 19.29 -11.66 -4.38
N MET A 11 19.93 -11.43 -3.23
CA MET A 11 19.37 -10.57 -2.17
C MET A 11 19.16 -9.15 -2.65
N SER A 12 20.11 -8.58 -3.40
CA SER A 12 19.98 -7.24 -3.99
C SER A 12 18.80 -7.14 -4.94
N LEU A 13 18.55 -8.16 -5.76
CA LEU A 13 17.39 -8.19 -6.66
C LEU A 13 16.07 -8.23 -5.89
N MET A 14 15.99 -9.06 -4.84
CA MET A 14 14.81 -9.13 -3.98
C MET A 14 14.57 -7.80 -3.24
N PHE A 15 15.64 -7.15 -2.74
CA PHE A 15 15.53 -5.85 -2.06
C PHE A 15 15.13 -4.72 -3.02
N SER A 16 15.60 -4.75 -4.27
CA SER A 16 15.19 -3.80 -5.32
C SER A 16 13.74 -3.99 -5.78
N SER A 17 13.17 -5.17 -5.53
CA SER A 17 11.77 -5.49 -5.84
C SER A 17 10.81 -5.21 -4.68
N LEU A 18 11.30 -4.73 -3.53
CA LEU A 18 10.41 -4.20 -2.50
C LEU A 18 9.70 -2.99 -3.11
N PRO A 19 8.36 -3.05 -3.25
CA PRO A 19 7.66 -1.97 -3.90
C PRO A 19 7.83 -0.73 -3.01
N MET A 20 8.39 0.34 -3.60
CA MET A 20 8.36 1.70 -3.04
C MET A 20 6.95 2.13 -2.59
N ASN A 21 5.92 1.38 -3.01
CA ASN A 21 4.52 1.48 -2.58
C ASN A 21 4.31 1.30 -1.07
N VAL A 22 5.21 0.63 -0.33
CA VAL A 22 5.13 0.59 1.14
C VAL A 22 5.38 1.98 1.74
N CYS A 23 6.18 2.82 1.07
CA CYS A 23 6.41 4.20 1.47
C CYS A 23 5.24 5.10 1.01
N TYR A 24 4.63 4.83 -0.14
CA TYR A 24 3.46 5.58 -0.64
C TYR A 24 2.19 5.36 0.20
N ALA A 25 2.06 4.19 0.85
CA ALA A 25 0.99 3.93 1.81
C ALA A 25 1.07 4.82 3.08
N ALA A 26 2.23 5.43 3.36
CA ALA A 26 2.41 6.38 4.45
C ALA A 26 1.95 7.81 4.08
N GLU A 27 1.74 8.09 2.79
CA GLU A 27 1.37 9.42 2.29
C GLU A 27 -0.15 9.59 2.16
N TYR A 28 -0.93 8.86 2.97
CA TYR A 28 -2.36 9.14 3.09
C TYR A 28 -2.54 10.50 3.77
N GLN A 29 -2.74 11.55 2.97
CA GLN A 29 -3.11 12.87 3.48
C GLN A 29 -4.47 12.80 4.17
N GLU A 30 -4.47 12.98 5.49
CA GLU A 30 -5.69 13.08 6.28
C GLU A 30 -6.55 14.23 5.77
N ASN A 31 -7.77 13.93 5.29
CA ASN A 31 -8.70 14.96 4.88
C ASN A 31 -9.44 15.55 6.10
N VAL A 32 -9.97 16.77 5.94
CA VAL A 32 -10.78 17.43 6.98
C VAL A 32 -11.97 16.57 7.40
N LEU A 33 -12.57 15.85 6.46
CA LEU A 33 -13.66 14.91 6.73
C LEU A 33 -13.22 13.74 7.62
N ASP A 34 -12.01 13.20 7.44
CA ASP A 34 -11.49 12.12 8.29
C ASP A 34 -11.33 12.60 9.74
N LYS A 35 -10.84 13.82 9.93
CA LYS A 35 -10.71 14.42 11.26
C LYS A 35 -12.06 14.62 11.94
N ILE A 36 -13.09 15.03 11.20
CA ILE A 36 -14.46 15.19 11.72
C ILE A 36 -15.03 13.83 12.13
N VAL A 37 -14.94 12.82 11.26
CA VAL A 37 -15.46 11.47 11.52
C VAL A 37 -14.71 10.81 12.69
N ASP A 38 -13.40 11.02 12.79
CA ASP A 38 -12.58 10.54 13.89
C ASP A 38 -12.96 11.24 15.22
N SER A 39 -13.33 12.52 15.18
CA SER A 39 -13.85 13.25 16.34
C SER A 39 -15.21 12.70 16.80
N PHE A 40 -16.12 12.39 15.87
CA PHE A 40 -17.38 11.71 16.19
C PHE A 40 -17.16 10.30 16.75
N ALA A 41 -16.25 9.54 16.15
CA ALA A 41 -15.91 8.19 16.58
C ALA A 41 -15.30 8.11 17.97
N THR A 42 -14.64 9.19 18.39
CA THR A 42 -13.97 9.30 19.68
C THR A 42 -14.76 10.16 20.68
N MET A 43 -15.95 10.64 20.30
CA MET A 43 -16.82 11.43 21.17
C MET A 43 -17.24 10.58 22.37
N GLY A 44 -16.82 10.99 23.58
CA GLY A 44 -17.08 10.27 24.82
C GLY A 44 -16.04 9.19 25.19
N LYS A 45 -15.10 8.86 24.30
CA LYS A 45 -13.99 7.92 24.55
C LYS A 45 -12.78 8.69 25.10
N LYS A 46 -12.06 8.14 26.10
CA LYS A 46 -10.91 8.80 26.74
C LYS A 46 -9.68 7.90 26.75
N GLY A 47 -8.50 8.53 26.64
CA GLY A 47 -7.20 7.86 26.77
C GLY A 47 -6.98 6.75 25.74
N LEU A 48 -6.58 5.58 26.23
CA LEU A 48 -6.12 4.45 25.42
C LEU A 48 -7.15 3.98 24.38
N GLU A 49 -8.44 4.01 24.73
CA GLU A 49 -9.51 3.54 23.85
C GLU A 49 -9.71 4.47 22.65
N LYS A 50 -9.55 5.78 22.87
CA LYS A 50 -9.55 6.79 21.80
C LYS A 50 -8.38 6.55 20.85
N ASP A 51 -7.19 6.33 21.40
CA ASP A 51 -5.97 6.15 20.59
C ASP A 51 -6.02 4.84 19.79
N GLN A 52 -6.57 3.77 20.36
CA GLN A 52 -6.81 2.52 19.63
C GLN A 52 -7.79 2.71 18.47
N ILE A 53 -8.92 3.41 18.69
CA ILE A 53 -9.91 3.67 17.64
C ILE A 53 -9.29 4.51 16.52
N LEU A 54 -8.51 5.54 16.86
CA LEU A 54 -7.84 6.39 15.87
C LEU A 54 -6.79 5.61 15.07
N ALA A 55 -5.97 4.80 15.74
CA ALA A 55 -4.96 3.98 15.10
C ALA A 55 -5.58 2.93 14.16
N GLN A 56 -6.64 2.26 14.61
CA GLN A 56 -7.36 1.26 13.81
C GLN A 56 -8.00 1.90 12.58
N ARG A 57 -8.65 3.05 12.73
CA ARG A 57 -9.23 3.79 11.59
C ARG A 57 -8.17 4.27 10.60
N LYS A 58 -7.01 4.75 11.07
CA LYS A 58 -5.89 5.09 10.20
C LYS A 58 -5.38 3.87 9.43
N ALA A 59 -5.20 2.74 10.11
CA ALA A 59 -4.77 1.50 9.47
C ALA A 59 -5.79 1.02 8.40
N ASP A 60 -7.09 1.11 8.70
CA ASP A 60 -8.14 0.75 7.74
C ASP A 60 -8.15 1.67 6.52
N ARG A 61 -7.86 2.96 6.69
CA ARG A 61 -7.74 3.91 5.57
C ARG A 61 -6.54 3.56 4.69
N VAL A 62 -5.37 3.36 5.29
CA VAL A 62 -4.16 2.95 4.55
C VAL A 62 -4.38 1.63 3.81
N LYS A 63 -5.04 0.65 4.45
CA LYS A 63 -5.39 -0.62 3.82
C LYS A 63 -6.32 -0.41 2.61
N ARG A 64 -7.35 0.43 2.74
CA ARG A 64 -8.25 0.75 1.61
C ARG A 64 -7.52 1.42 0.46
N TYR A 65 -6.59 2.33 0.73
CA TYR A 65 -5.75 2.94 -0.31
C TYR A 65 -4.86 1.90 -0.98
N ALA A 66 -4.19 1.05 -0.20
CA ALA A 66 -3.35 -0.02 -0.72
C ALA A 66 -4.15 -1.01 -1.60
N GLU A 67 -5.37 -1.38 -1.19
CA GLU A 67 -6.25 -2.24 -1.98
C GLU A 67 -6.71 -1.58 -3.28
N GLN A 68 -7.02 -0.28 -3.25
CA GLN A 68 -7.38 0.47 -4.46
C GLN A 68 -6.21 0.55 -5.42
N GLU A 69 -5.02 0.87 -4.93
CA GLU A 69 -3.82 0.96 -5.75
C GLU A 69 -3.43 -0.41 -6.32
N ALA A 70 -3.51 -1.47 -5.51
CA ALA A 70 -3.34 -2.84 -5.99
C ALA A 70 -4.34 -3.20 -7.10
N LYS A 71 -5.61 -2.77 -6.99
CA LYS A 71 -6.62 -2.95 -8.05
C LYS A 71 -6.31 -2.11 -9.29
N ARG A 72 -5.79 -0.89 -9.15
CA ARG A 72 -5.35 -0.06 -10.30
C ARG A 72 -4.20 -0.73 -11.03
N ILE A 73 -3.18 -1.16 -10.30
CA ILE A 73 -2.03 -1.89 -10.84
C ILE A 73 -2.48 -3.18 -11.52
N GLN A 74 -3.39 -3.98 -10.92
CA GLN A 74 -3.92 -5.18 -11.57
C GLN A 74 -4.68 -4.86 -12.86
N LYS A 75 -5.48 -3.78 -12.88
CA LYS A 75 -6.19 -3.35 -14.08
C LYS A 75 -5.23 -2.87 -15.17
N GLU A 76 -4.19 -2.13 -14.80
CA GLU A 76 -3.17 -1.63 -15.73
C GLU A 76 -2.30 -2.77 -16.26
N ALA A 77 -1.86 -3.68 -15.39
CA ALA A 77 -1.15 -4.90 -15.77
C ALA A 77 -2.02 -5.79 -16.68
N GLY A 78 -3.31 -5.91 -16.41
CA GLY A 78 -4.25 -6.64 -17.26
C GLY A 78 -4.45 -5.99 -18.63
N LYS A 79 -4.48 -4.65 -18.71
CA LYS A 79 -4.52 -3.91 -19.98
C LYS A 79 -3.22 -4.04 -20.74
N ALA A 80 -2.08 -3.82 -20.09
CA ALA A 80 -0.76 -3.97 -20.68
C ALA A 80 -0.51 -5.41 -21.17
N GLY A 81 -0.94 -6.42 -20.40
CA GLY A 81 -0.88 -7.82 -20.80
C GLY A 81 -1.77 -8.15 -22.01
N LYS A 82 -2.98 -7.56 -22.08
CA LYS A 82 -3.85 -7.68 -23.26
C LYS A 82 -3.28 -6.98 -24.49
N ASP A 83 -2.73 -5.78 -24.32
CA ASP A 83 -2.11 -5.01 -25.40
C ASP A 83 -0.81 -5.69 -25.89
N MET A 84 -0.02 -6.28 -24.99
CA MET A 84 1.11 -7.13 -25.36
C MET A 84 0.66 -8.39 -26.07
N LYS A 85 -0.38 -9.09 -25.59
CA LYS A 85 -0.93 -10.27 -26.27
C LYS A 85 -1.39 -9.94 -27.68
N LYS A 86 -2.08 -8.81 -27.85
CA LYS A 86 -2.53 -8.30 -29.15
C LYS A 86 -1.37 -7.89 -30.06
N LYS A 87 -0.30 -7.28 -29.52
CA LYS A 87 0.92 -6.93 -30.27
C LYS A 87 1.79 -8.15 -30.63
N LEU A 88 1.74 -9.21 -29.82
CA LEU A 88 2.45 -10.47 -30.04
C LEU A 88 1.69 -11.46 -30.93
N GLY A 89 0.51 -11.08 -31.43
CA GLY A 89 -0.20 -11.82 -32.49
C GLY A 89 -0.91 -13.10 -32.03
N PHE A 90 -1.26 -13.22 -30.74
CA PHE A 90 -2.08 -14.32 -30.20
C PHE A 90 -3.55 -13.93 -30.03
#